data_AF-A0A6B9YME3-F1
#
_entry.id   AF-A0A6B9YME3-F1
#
_cell.length_a   1.000
_cell.length_b   1.000
_cell.length_c   1.000
_cell.angle_alpha   90.00
_cell.angle_beta   90.00
_cell.angle_gamma   90.00
#
_symmetry.space_group_name_H-M   'P 1'
#
loop_
_entity.id
_entity.type
_entity.pdbx_description
1 polymer ?
#
loop_
_entity_poly.entity_id
_entity_poly.type
_entity_poly.pdbx_seq_one_letter_code
_entity_poly.pdbx_strand_id
1 'polypeptide(L)'
;MPGFYYHSLAGLLFTGLFLGSTCRCQIPTTTIPSGTPVVVGINTHLPMRLHEPVQGYLRYPVFVNGIMILPAKTEIDGTVTDLLPNRPRRNNARLNGDFTPFHTPVVRFTSLTLSNGTTLEFSVNATSDGAPVYQLVAPPPRKGGFLRQQYDAGMQMVHDQLHLLTAPHKGDRLLQLFYHQLPYHPERIESGTSWTVETTAPIAIPRLKTASASGTETSSSSGSWLIRAYLDQSLSSATAKAGEPIKATVAEPIYNPDHSIAVPQGAVLIGAVTTCKPARSFGRAGLLRFDFKQIVMPEGKKENIQTALAGVDAAGDGLQMNAEGKVKPKPQDKLVVPLILGILASRPLDEDAHFQGGKNFVGANGIGLAGNIIGWTGGSRYIAAGIGAYGTTLSIYRRWIASGHQVSFPRDTRIVLQATVRRSAVLKP
;
A
#
# COMPACT_ATOMS: atom_id res chain seq x y z
N MET A 1 77.94 12.57 82.67
CA MET A 1 78.17 11.12 82.47
C MET A 1 76.89 10.54 81.85
N PRO A 2 76.99 9.69 80.82
CA PRO A 2 76.38 9.94 79.50
C PRO A 2 75.24 8.97 79.12
N GLY A 3 74.56 9.21 77.98
CA GLY A 3 73.93 8.13 77.21
C GLY A 3 72.70 8.47 76.34
N PHE A 4 72.96 8.72 75.05
CA PHE A 4 72.13 8.64 73.82
C PHE A 4 70.72 7.99 73.81
N TYR A 5 69.76 8.53 73.02
CA TYR A 5 69.30 8.02 71.68
C TYR A 5 67.93 8.60 71.20
N TYR A 6 67.95 9.22 70.02
CA TYR A 6 66.99 9.30 68.86
C TYR A 6 65.45 9.07 68.95
N HIS A 7 64.66 9.96 68.29
CA HIS A 7 63.54 9.78 67.29
C HIS A 7 62.65 11.05 67.32
N SER A 8 62.48 11.91 66.29
CA SER A 8 61.92 11.82 64.91
C SER A 8 60.38 11.73 64.80
N LEU A 9 59.82 12.69 64.03
CA LEU A 9 58.58 12.72 63.22
C LEU A 9 57.19 12.97 63.86
N ALA A 10 56.55 14.08 63.45
CA ALA A 10 55.22 14.06 62.80
C ALA A 10 54.88 15.45 62.21
N GLY A 11 55.08 15.64 60.90
CA GLY A 11 54.58 16.77 60.12
C GLY A 11 53.50 16.29 59.16
N LEU A 12 52.28 16.81 59.30
CA LEU A 12 51.12 16.49 58.48
C LEU A 12 51.00 17.55 57.37
N LEU A 13 51.23 17.14 56.11
CA LEU A 13 51.00 17.95 54.91
C LEU A 13 49.76 17.41 54.18
N PHE A 14 48.78 18.29 54.01
CA PHE A 14 47.47 18.03 53.40
C PHE A 14 47.57 18.26 51.88
N THR A 15 47.38 17.23 51.07
CA THR A 15 47.33 17.31 49.60
C THR A 15 45.88 17.35 49.12
N GLY A 16 45.47 18.46 48.51
CA GLY A 16 44.15 18.63 47.89
C GLY A 16 44.13 18.07 46.47
N LEU A 17 43.25 17.09 46.21
CA LEU A 17 43.01 16.51 44.89
C LEU A 17 41.80 17.20 44.23
N PHE A 18 42.03 17.97 43.19
CA PHE A 18 40.96 18.51 42.33
C PHE A 18 40.44 17.41 41.40
N LEU A 19 39.25 16.87 41.68
CA LEU A 19 38.53 16.03 40.72
C LEU A 19 37.83 16.93 39.69
N GLY A 20 38.34 16.93 38.46
CA GLY A 20 37.67 17.48 37.29
C GLY A 20 36.38 16.71 37.00
N SER A 21 35.24 17.37 37.19
CA SER A 21 33.93 16.86 36.78
C SER A 21 33.85 16.87 35.25
N THR A 22 33.97 15.71 34.63
CA THR A 22 33.68 15.54 33.20
C THR A 22 32.17 15.59 33.01
N CYS A 23 31.68 16.72 32.50
CA CYS A 23 30.29 16.90 32.12
C CYS A 23 29.98 15.96 30.94
N ARG A 24 29.37 14.80 31.20
CA ARG A 24 28.83 13.94 30.14
C ARG A 24 27.67 14.69 29.47
N CYS A 25 27.93 15.20 28.28
CA CYS A 25 26.89 15.75 27.40
C CYS A 25 25.95 14.60 27.03
N GLN A 26 24.83 14.45 27.77
CA GLN A 26 23.79 13.49 27.44
C GLN A 26 23.10 13.96 26.16
N ILE A 27 23.37 13.27 25.05
CA ILE A 27 22.62 13.46 23.81
C ILE A 27 21.16 13.11 24.16
N PRO A 28 20.21 14.06 24.04
CA PRO A 28 18.85 13.77 24.41
C PRO A 28 18.33 12.65 23.51
N THR A 29 17.97 11.52 24.10
CA THR A 29 17.50 10.35 23.36
C THR A 29 15.98 10.45 23.27
N THR A 30 15.41 10.24 22.08
CA THR A 30 13.95 10.24 21.92
C THR A 30 13.50 8.82 21.59
N THR A 31 12.52 8.32 22.33
CA THR A 31 12.08 6.93 22.26
C THR A 31 10.84 6.81 21.38
N ILE A 32 10.87 5.89 20.41
CA ILE A 32 9.65 5.47 19.71
C ILE A 32 8.88 4.53 20.65
N PRO A 33 7.60 4.81 20.95
CA PRO A 33 6.80 3.89 21.77
C PRO A 33 6.48 2.60 21.01
N SER A 34 6.26 1.52 21.76
CA SER A 34 5.67 0.30 21.19
C SER A 34 4.26 0.58 20.65
N GLY A 35 3.84 -0.18 19.65
CA GLY A 35 2.58 0.00 18.93
C GLY A 35 2.61 1.09 17.85
N THR A 36 3.77 1.70 17.56
CA THR A 36 3.87 2.68 16.48
C THR A 36 3.80 1.98 15.11
N PRO A 37 2.86 2.34 14.22
CA PRO A 37 2.77 1.75 12.89
C PRO A 37 3.87 2.30 11.97
N VAL A 38 4.65 1.40 11.38
CA VAL A 38 5.76 1.68 10.48
C VAL A 38 5.46 1.00 9.14
N VAL A 39 5.42 1.80 8.07
CA VAL A 39 5.16 1.28 6.71
C VAL A 39 6.48 1.09 5.98
N VAL A 40 6.86 -0.17 5.75
CA VAL A 40 8.10 -0.54 5.08
C VAL A 40 7.80 -0.98 3.66
N GLY A 41 8.41 -0.33 2.66
CA GLY A 41 8.28 -0.68 1.25
C GLY A 41 9.58 -1.22 0.67
N ILE A 42 9.50 -2.01 -0.40
CA ILE A 42 10.66 -2.42 -1.20
C ILE A 42 10.66 -1.71 -2.55
N ASN A 43 11.85 -1.43 -3.11
CA ASN A 43 11.98 -0.81 -4.44
C ASN A 43 12.48 -1.80 -5.50
N THR A 44 13.01 -2.94 -5.09
CA THR A 44 13.52 -4.00 -5.95
C THR A 44 12.56 -5.19 -5.98
N HIS A 45 12.66 -5.99 -7.03
CA HIS A 45 11.97 -7.28 -7.08
C HIS A 45 12.81 -8.29 -6.31
N LEU A 46 12.17 -9.07 -5.44
CA LEU A 46 12.85 -10.11 -4.67
C LEU A 46 12.34 -11.49 -5.09
N PRO A 47 13.19 -12.53 -5.13
CA PRO A 47 12.71 -13.89 -5.40
C PRO A 47 11.85 -14.39 -4.23
N MET A 48 10.84 -15.20 -4.53
CA MET A 48 10.01 -15.82 -3.48
C MET A 48 10.72 -17.02 -2.85
N ARG A 49 11.59 -16.76 -1.89
CA ARG A 49 12.40 -17.76 -1.20
C ARG A 49 12.39 -17.57 0.31
N LEU A 50 12.47 -18.69 1.03
CA LEU A 50 12.63 -18.70 2.48
C LEU A 50 14.04 -18.19 2.83
N HIS A 51 14.16 -17.39 3.88
CA HIS A 51 15.40 -16.73 4.33
C HIS A 51 15.98 -15.71 3.34
N GLU A 52 15.22 -15.29 2.32
CA GLU A 52 15.65 -14.22 1.44
C GLU A 52 15.81 -12.90 2.24
N PRO A 53 16.93 -12.19 2.11
CA PRO A 53 17.09 -10.88 2.74
C PRO A 53 16.16 -9.85 2.06
N VAL A 54 15.48 -9.06 2.87
CA VAL A 54 14.56 -8.02 2.41
C VAL A 54 15.14 -6.67 2.81
N GLN A 55 15.64 -5.93 1.82
CA GLN A 55 16.06 -4.54 1.99
C GLN A 55 14.88 -3.62 1.68
N GLY A 56 14.29 -3.06 2.72
CA GLY A 56 13.18 -2.14 2.64
C GLY A 56 13.59 -0.71 2.96
N TYR A 57 12.65 0.20 2.75
CA TYR A 57 12.76 1.59 3.16
C TYR A 57 11.46 2.02 3.84
N LEU A 58 11.59 2.97 4.76
CA LEU A 58 10.47 3.59 5.42
C LEU A 58 9.69 4.47 4.41
N ARG A 59 8.44 4.11 4.12
CA ARG A 59 7.62 4.84 3.13
C ARG A 59 7.20 6.23 3.62
N TYR A 60 6.87 6.33 4.91
CA TYR A 60 6.37 7.55 5.52
C TYR A 60 7.21 7.96 6.73
N PRO A 61 7.44 9.26 6.95
CA PRO A 61 8.16 9.69 8.14
C PRO A 61 7.40 9.29 9.42
N VAL A 62 8.16 8.96 10.46
CA VAL A 62 7.61 8.65 11.79
C VAL A 62 7.89 9.83 12.71
N PHE A 63 6.80 10.39 13.24
CA PHE A 63 6.84 11.46 14.22
C PHE A 63 6.58 10.90 15.61
N VAL A 64 7.07 11.57 16.65
CA VAL A 64 6.66 11.35 18.05
C VAL A 64 6.62 12.72 18.72
N ASN A 65 5.54 13.03 19.43
CA ASN A 65 5.33 14.33 20.08
C ASN A 65 5.51 15.52 19.11
N GLY A 66 5.11 15.36 17.85
CA GLY A 66 5.22 16.40 16.83
C GLY A 66 6.63 16.59 16.24
N ILE A 67 7.62 15.83 16.71
CA ILE A 67 9.01 15.86 16.21
C ILE A 67 9.21 14.66 15.29
N MET A 68 9.78 14.90 14.10
CA MET A 68 10.17 13.82 13.20
C MET A 68 11.38 13.07 13.78
N ILE A 69 11.22 11.77 14.08
CA ILE A 69 12.31 10.95 14.59
C ILE A 69 12.94 10.12 13.46
N LEU A 70 12.11 9.47 12.64
CA LEU A 70 12.60 8.79 11.44
C LEU A 70 12.14 9.54 10.20
N PRO A 71 13.07 10.00 9.36
CA PRO A 71 12.72 10.55 8.06
C PRO A 71 12.16 9.46 7.14
N ALA A 72 11.39 9.85 6.13
CA ALA A 72 11.06 8.93 5.06
C ALA A 72 12.35 8.44 4.37
N LYS A 73 12.31 7.24 3.79
CA LYS A 73 13.40 6.55 3.11
C LYS A 73 14.55 6.09 4.02
N THR A 74 14.36 6.05 5.34
CA THR A 74 15.27 5.30 6.22
C THR A 74 15.32 3.84 5.78
N GLU A 75 16.51 3.28 5.65
CA GLU A 75 16.70 1.89 5.24
C GLU A 75 16.36 0.94 6.40
N ILE A 76 15.65 -0.14 6.09
CA ILE A 76 15.21 -1.15 7.05
C ILE A 76 15.50 -2.51 6.46
N ASP A 77 16.26 -3.32 7.18
CA ASP A 77 16.57 -4.68 6.77
C ASP A 77 15.70 -5.69 7.50
N GLY A 78 15.34 -6.75 6.77
CA GLY A 78 14.57 -7.86 7.27
C GLY A 78 14.85 -9.14 6.51
N THR A 79 14.11 -10.18 6.84
CA THR A 79 14.22 -11.49 6.20
C THR A 79 12.84 -12.12 6.00
N VAL A 80 12.71 -12.94 4.96
CA VAL A 80 11.54 -13.78 4.75
C VAL A 80 11.61 -14.98 5.70
N THR A 81 10.73 -15.01 6.69
CA THR A 81 10.69 -16.04 7.74
C THR A 81 9.85 -17.26 7.37
N ASP A 82 8.79 -17.08 6.58
CA ASP A 82 7.89 -18.17 6.16
C ASP A 82 7.20 -17.84 4.82
N LEU A 83 6.66 -18.85 4.15
CA LEU A 83 5.94 -18.74 2.87
C LEU A 83 4.59 -19.46 2.98
N LEU A 84 3.52 -18.70 3.15
CA LEU A 84 2.17 -19.25 3.30
C LEU A 84 1.53 -19.56 1.93
N PRO A 85 0.80 -20.68 1.76
CA PRO A 85 0.18 -21.00 0.47
C PRO A 85 -1.02 -20.10 0.15
N ASN A 86 -0.98 -19.38 -0.99
CA ASN A 86 -2.07 -18.51 -1.44
C ASN A 86 -3.06 -19.28 -2.33
N ARG A 87 -3.95 -20.07 -1.69
CA ARG A 87 -4.95 -20.91 -2.39
C ARG A 87 -5.88 -20.11 -3.32
N PRO A 88 -6.44 -18.95 -2.92
CA PRO A 88 -7.31 -18.16 -3.80
C PRO A 88 -6.60 -17.71 -5.08
N ARG A 89 -5.38 -17.16 -4.97
CA ARG A 89 -4.58 -16.73 -6.12
C ARG A 89 -4.24 -17.91 -7.02
N ARG A 90 -3.81 -19.03 -6.44
CA ARG A 90 -3.49 -20.27 -7.17
C ARG A 90 -4.68 -20.82 -7.94
N ASN A 91 -5.86 -20.88 -7.33
CA ASN A 91 -7.06 -21.39 -8.00
C ASN A 91 -7.48 -20.47 -9.15
N ASN A 92 -7.37 -19.15 -8.98
CA ASN A 92 -7.67 -18.21 -10.06
C ASN A 92 -6.62 -18.24 -11.19
N ALA A 93 -5.34 -18.44 -10.87
CA ALA A 93 -4.26 -18.56 -11.84
C ALA A 93 -4.40 -19.82 -12.71
N ARG A 94 -4.79 -20.95 -12.11
CA ARG A 94 -5.06 -22.20 -12.85
C ARG A 94 -6.11 -22.04 -13.93
N LEU A 95 -7.12 -21.20 -13.71
CA LEU A 95 -8.12 -20.88 -14.73
C LEU A 95 -7.52 -20.14 -15.94
N ASN A 96 -6.41 -19.43 -15.76
CA ASN A 96 -5.64 -18.77 -16.82
C ASN A 96 -4.50 -19.66 -17.38
N GLY A 97 -4.44 -20.94 -17.00
CA GLY A 97 -3.36 -21.84 -17.42
C GLY A 97 -2.02 -21.62 -16.69
N ASP A 98 -2.03 -20.89 -15.59
CA ASP A 98 -0.86 -20.67 -14.73
C ASP A 98 -0.95 -21.58 -13.49
N PHE A 99 -0.02 -22.52 -13.41
CA PHE A 99 0.08 -23.54 -12.38
C PHE A 99 1.16 -23.24 -11.35
N THR A 100 1.70 -22.02 -11.36
CA THR A 100 2.68 -21.55 -10.37
C THR A 100 2.12 -21.72 -8.95
N PRO A 101 2.88 -22.33 -8.03
CA PRO A 101 2.48 -22.43 -6.63
C PRO A 101 2.64 -21.06 -5.99
N PHE A 102 1.59 -20.24 -6.00
CA PHE A 102 1.61 -18.92 -5.38
C PHE A 102 1.69 -19.00 -3.85
N HIS A 103 2.59 -18.23 -3.27
CA HIS A 103 2.78 -18.05 -1.84
C HIS A 103 2.55 -16.60 -1.42
N THR A 104 2.41 -16.39 -0.12
CA THR A 104 2.39 -15.09 0.54
C THR A 104 3.60 -15.06 1.49
N PRO A 105 4.57 -14.15 1.30
CA PRO A 105 5.74 -14.08 2.17
C PRO A 105 5.38 -13.53 3.54
N VAL A 106 5.93 -14.17 4.57
CA VAL A 106 5.93 -13.67 5.95
C VAL A 106 7.29 -13.03 6.20
N VAL A 107 7.32 -11.71 6.27
CA VAL A 107 8.56 -10.92 6.44
C VAL A 107 8.69 -10.45 7.88
N ARG A 108 9.92 -10.49 8.41
CA ARG A 108 10.28 -9.90 9.71
C ARG A 108 11.43 -8.92 9.49
N PHE A 109 11.22 -7.67 9.91
CA PHE A 109 12.27 -6.65 9.94
C PHE A 109 12.99 -6.69 11.28
N THR A 110 14.31 -6.48 11.25
CA THR A 110 15.19 -6.68 12.41
C THR A 110 16.14 -5.52 12.68
N SER A 111 16.48 -4.74 11.66
CA SER A 111 17.41 -3.61 11.81
C SER A 111 16.97 -2.42 10.98
N LEU A 112 17.25 -1.23 11.49
CA LEU A 112 17.04 0.04 10.79
C LEU A 112 18.36 0.79 10.74
N THR A 113 18.69 1.36 9.58
CA THR A 113 19.92 2.12 9.37
C THR A 113 19.57 3.59 9.21
N LEU A 114 20.00 4.41 10.17
CA LEU A 114 19.77 5.85 10.14
C LEU A 114 20.62 6.53 9.07
N SER A 115 20.25 7.77 8.71
CA SER A 115 20.98 8.58 7.72
C SER A 115 22.44 8.87 8.08
N ASN A 116 22.83 8.69 9.35
CA ASN A 116 24.20 8.82 9.82
C ASN A 116 25.01 7.50 9.72
N GLY A 117 24.42 6.43 9.17
CA GLY A 117 25.02 5.10 9.08
C GLY A 117 24.96 4.28 10.38
N THR A 118 24.30 4.76 11.44
CA THR A 118 24.11 3.98 12.66
C THR A 118 22.98 2.97 12.46
N THR A 119 23.27 1.69 12.67
CA THR A 119 22.27 0.62 12.67
C THR A 119 21.72 0.42 14.07
N LEU A 120 20.39 0.45 14.22
CA LEU A 120 19.68 0.13 15.45
C LEU A 120 18.87 -1.16 15.29
N GLU A 121 18.75 -1.93 16.36
CA GLU A 121 17.85 -3.08 16.38
C GLU A 121 16.39 -2.63 16.36
N PHE A 122 15.62 -3.24 15.46
CA PHE A 122 14.24 -2.94 15.17
C PHE A 122 13.40 -4.20 15.38
N SER A 123 12.69 -4.29 16.50
CA SER A 123 11.81 -5.43 16.77
C SER A 123 10.39 -5.13 16.33
N VAL A 124 9.92 -5.88 15.34
CA VAL A 124 8.52 -5.87 14.87
C VAL A 124 7.97 -7.28 14.76
N ASN A 125 6.64 -7.38 14.81
CA ASN A 125 5.95 -8.63 14.53
C ASN A 125 6.15 -9.03 13.06
N ALA A 126 6.26 -10.34 12.83
CA ALA A 126 6.28 -10.88 11.48
C ALA A 126 4.92 -10.61 10.81
N THR A 127 4.94 -10.18 9.55
CA THR A 127 3.74 -9.76 8.83
C THR A 127 3.64 -10.43 7.47
N SER A 128 2.41 -10.78 7.09
CA SER A 128 2.09 -11.46 5.83
C SER A 128 1.22 -10.63 4.89
N ASP A 129 0.78 -9.44 5.34
CA ASP A 129 -0.12 -8.54 4.59
C ASP A 129 0.62 -7.66 3.58
N GLY A 130 1.71 -8.18 3.02
CA GLY A 130 2.49 -7.48 2.00
C GLY A 130 1.70 -7.33 0.73
N ALA A 131 1.49 -6.08 0.30
CA ALA A 131 0.89 -5.80 -1.00
C ALA A 131 1.51 -4.55 -1.62
N PRO A 132 1.56 -4.44 -2.96
CA PRO A 132 1.84 -3.17 -3.61
C PRO A 132 0.78 -2.16 -3.18
N VAL A 133 1.18 -1.12 -2.45
CA VAL A 133 0.24 -0.12 -1.95
C VAL A 133 0.13 1.02 -2.94
N TYR A 134 -1.06 1.19 -3.50
CA TYR A 134 -1.41 2.29 -4.38
C TYR A 134 -2.20 3.33 -3.62
N GLN A 135 -1.79 4.59 -3.76
CA GLN A 135 -2.58 5.69 -3.25
C GLN A 135 -3.74 5.92 -4.23
N LEU A 136 -4.95 5.56 -3.80
CA LEU A 136 -6.14 5.82 -4.59
C LEU A 136 -6.50 7.29 -4.46
N VAL A 137 -6.48 8.01 -5.58
CA VAL A 137 -6.96 9.40 -5.66
C VAL A 137 -8.17 9.43 -6.59
N ALA A 138 -9.16 10.23 -6.23
CA ALA A 138 -10.33 10.41 -7.06
C ALA A 138 -9.94 11.02 -8.43
N PRO A 139 -10.34 10.41 -9.56
CA PRO A 139 -10.10 11.00 -10.87
C PRO A 139 -10.95 12.28 -11.04
N PRO A 140 -10.48 13.26 -11.85
CA PRO A 140 -11.22 14.48 -12.12
C PRO A 140 -12.58 14.18 -12.79
N PRO A 141 -13.60 15.02 -12.57
CA PRO A 141 -14.94 14.79 -13.12
C PRO A 141 -14.90 14.82 -14.65
N ARG A 142 -15.16 13.66 -15.26
CA ARG A 142 -15.24 13.51 -16.73
C ARG A 142 -16.67 13.79 -17.20
N LYS A 143 -16.84 14.75 -18.12
CA LYS A 143 -18.12 15.04 -18.78
C LYS A 143 -18.38 14.02 -19.90
N GLY A 144 -19.57 13.42 -19.95
CA GLY A 144 -20.00 12.52 -21.03
C GLY A 144 -20.96 11.41 -20.57
N GLY A 145 -21.74 10.85 -21.50
CA GLY A 145 -22.67 9.76 -21.23
C GLY A 145 -21.98 8.41 -21.00
N PHE A 146 -22.51 7.59 -20.10
CA PHE A 146 -21.93 6.32 -19.62
C PHE A 146 -21.57 5.32 -20.74
N LEU A 147 -22.37 5.21 -21.80
CA LEU A 147 -22.10 4.27 -22.90
C LEU A 147 -20.90 4.68 -23.77
N ARG A 148 -20.78 5.96 -24.14
CA ARG A 148 -19.64 6.44 -24.94
C ARG A 148 -18.33 6.34 -24.16
N GLN A 149 -18.37 6.66 -22.87
CA GLN A 149 -17.18 6.53 -22.01
C GLN A 149 -16.68 5.09 -21.91
N GLN A 150 -17.58 4.10 -21.87
CA GLN A 150 -17.18 2.68 -21.85
C GLN A 150 -16.66 2.19 -23.20
N TYR A 151 -17.24 2.67 -24.30
CA TYR A 151 -16.78 2.36 -25.64
C TYR A 151 -15.40 2.97 -25.92
N ASP A 152 -15.22 4.25 -25.61
CA ASP A 152 -13.96 4.98 -25.84
C ASP A 152 -12.83 4.42 -24.95
N ALA A 153 -13.11 4.06 -23.70
CA ALA A 153 -12.13 3.40 -22.82
C ALA A 153 -11.74 2.00 -23.34
N GLY A 154 -12.70 1.24 -23.86
CA GLY A 154 -12.43 -0.06 -24.47
C GLY A 154 -11.62 0.06 -25.76
N MET A 155 -11.92 1.05 -26.60
CA MET A 155 -11.19 1.31 -27.84
C MET A 155 -9.77 1.85 -27.59
N GLN A 156 -9.56 2.63 -26.52
CA GLN A 156 -8.24 3.10 -26.11
C GLN A 156 -7.35 1.95 -25.63
N MET A 157 -7.87 1.00 -24.85
CA MET A 157 -7.09 -0.19 -24.45
C MET A 157 -6.64 -1.03 -25.65
N VAL A 158 -7.52 -1.19 -26.65
CA VAL A 158 -7.17 -1.90 -27.89
C VAL A 158 -6.08 -1.13 -28.64
N HIS A 159 -6.17 0.20 -28.73
CA HIS A 159 -5.13 1.03 -29.35
C HIS A 159 -3.79 0.95 -28.59
N ASP A 160 -3.80 1.09 -27.27
CA ASP A 160 -2.59 1.03 -26.42
C ASP A 160 -1.94 -0.36 -26.49
N GLN A 161 -2.72 -1.43 -26.60
CA GLN A 161 -2.23 -2.79 -26.82
C GLN A 161 -1.71 -3.01 -28.24
N LEU A 162 -2.32 -2.38 -29.25
CA LEU A 162 -1.82 -2.42 -30.62
C LEU A 162 -0.49 -1.67 -30.75
N HIS A 163 -0.27 -0.59 -30.01
CA HIS A 163 1.01 0.14 -29.96
C HIS A 163 2.16 -0.68 -29.36
N LEU A 164 1.88 -1.65 -28.49
CA LEU A 164 2.88 -2.62 -28.02
C LEU A 164 3.34 -3.59 -29.12
N LEU A 165 2.50 -3.80 -30.15
CA LEU A 165 2.75 -4.72 -31.27
C LEU A 165 3.32 -4.04 -32.53
N THR A 166 3.10 -2.72 -32.70
CA THR A 166 3.62 -1.94 -33.84
C THR A 166 4.92 -1.18 -33.59
N ALA A 167 5.43 -1.13 -32.35
CA ALA A 167 6.68 -0.43 -32.02
C ALA A 167 7.97 -1.16 -32.51
N PRO A 168 9.10 -0.44 -32.70
CA PRO A 168 10.41 -1.05 -32.94
C PRO A 168 10.92 -1.84 -31.71
N HIS A 169 11.72 -2.90 -31.93
CA HIS A 169 12.17 -3.92 -30.95
C HIS A 169 11.14 -5.00 -30.53
N LYS A 170 10.47 -5.60 -31.52
CA LYS A 170 9.44 -6.63 -31.33
C LYS A 170 9.93 -7.90 -30.63
N GLY A 171 11.17 -8.33 -30.90
CA GLY A 171 11.73 -9.61 -30.40
C GLY A 171 11.81 -9.69 -28.88
N ASP A 172 12.51 -8.74 -28.24
CA ASP A 172 12.75 -8.77 -26.80
C ASP A 172 11.46 -8.62 -25.98
N ARG A 173 10.50 -7.82 -26.47
CA ARG A 173 9.19 -7.66 -25.80
C ARG A 173 8.29 -8.88 -25.96
N LEU A 174 8.31 -9.56 -27.11
CA LEU A 174 7.63 -10.84 -27.29
C LEU A 174 8.20 -11.92 -26.37
N LEU A 175 9.52 -11.95 -26.20
CA LEU A 175 10.16 -12.86 -25.24
C LEU A 175 9.74 -12.55 -23.80
N GLN A 176 9.72 -11.27 -23.41
CA GLN A 176 9.29 -10.86 -22.08
C GLN A 176 7.80 -11.21 -21.82
N LEU A 177 6.93 -11.01 -22.82
CA LEU A 177 5.53 -11.45 -22.78
C LEU A 177 5.41 -12.98 -22.67
N PHE A 178 6.27 -13.74 -23.37
CA PHE A 178 6.29 -15.20 -23.33
C PHE A 178 6.71 -15.72 -21.95
N TYR A 179 7.74 -15.14 -21.35
CA TYR A 179 8.20 -15.51 -19.99
C TYR A 179 7.11 -15.32 -18.94
N HIS A 180 6.35 -14.23 -19.00
CA HIS A 180 5.25 -13.97 -18.06
C HIS A 180 4.02 -14.85 -18.30
N GLN A 181 3.99 -15.60 -19.41
CA GLN A 181 2.87 -16.46 -19.75
C GLN A 181 3.14 -17.92 -19.43
N LEU A 182 4.38 -18.38 -19.30
CA LEU A 182 4.68 -19.80 -19.07
C LEU A 182 3.81 -20.44 -17.97
N PRO A 183 3.39 -21.72 -18.12
CA PRO A 183 2.49 -22.37 -17.15
C PRO A 183 3.08 -22.45 -15.76
N TYR A 184 4.40 -22.32 -15.67
CA TYR A 184 5.15 -22.23 -14.45
C TYR A 184 6.16 -21.10 -14.62
N HIS A 185 6.09 -20.11 -13.75
CA HIS A 185 7.07 -19.03 -13.70
C HIS A 185 7.61 -18.88 -12.27
N PRO A 186 8.86 -18.40 -12.11
CA PRO A 186 9.38 -18.12 -10.78
C PRO A 186 8.54 -17.03 -10.12
N GLU A 187 8.13 -17.27 -8.88
CA GLU A 187 7.40 -16.29 -8.08
C GLU A 187 8.37 -15.20 -7.58
N ARG A 188 7.88 -13.96 -7.56
CA ARG A 188 8.62 -12.78 -7.14
C ARG A 188 7.75 -11.92 -6.23
N ILE A 189 8.39 -11.27 -5.27
CA ILE A 189 7.83 -10.14 -4.56
C ILE A 189 8.00 -8.93 -5.47
N GLU A 190 6.88 -8.34 -5.88
CA GLU A 190 6.87 -7.18 -6.79
C GLU A 190 7.52 -5.98 -6.11
N SER A 191 8.27 -5.18 -6.88
CA SER A 191 8.74 -3.90 -6.37
C SER A 191 7.54 -3.00 -6.01
N GLY A 192 7.70 -2.15 -5.00
CA GLY A 192 6.63 -1.32 -4.46
C GLY A 192 5.69 -2.07 -3.51
N THR A 193 5.91 -3.37 -3.25
CA THR A 193 5.26 -4.07 -2.14
C THR A 193 5.61 -3.38 -0.83
N SER A 194 4.60 -3.12 0.00
CA SER A 194 4.80 -2.57 1.33
C SER A 194 4.04 -3.36 2.38
N TRP A 195 4.62 -3.37 3.57
CA TRP A 195 4.07 -3.97 4.76
C TRP A 195 3.89 -2.91 5.83
N THR A 196 2.77 -2.99 6.54
CA THR A 196 2.56 -2.19 7.75
C THR A 196 2.92 -3.08 8.94
N VAL A 197 3.86 -2.62 9.76
CA VAL A 197 4.34 -3.34 10.96
C VAL A 197 4.27 -2.44 12.18
N GLU A 198 3.83 -2.99 13.30
CA GLU A 198 3.85 -2.29 14.59
C GLU A 198 5.14 -2.60 15.35
N THR A 199 5.79 -1.57 15.90
CA THR A 199 6.96 -1.73 16.76
C THR A 199 6.60 -2.45 18.05
N THR A 200 7.28 -3.56 18.41
CA THR A 200 6.96 -4.34 19.62
C THR A 200 7.64 -3.81 20.88
N ALA A 201 8.84 -3.25 20.75
CA ALA A 201 9.64 -2.73 21.86
C ALA A 201 9.97 -1.24 21.66
N PRO A 202 10.03 -0.43 22.73
CA PRO A 202 10.45 0.96 22.59
C PRO A 202 11.90 1.08 22.11
N ILE A 203 12.15 1.91 21.10
CA ILE A 203 13.49 2.07 20.50
C ILE A 203 14.00 3.47 20.80
N ALA A 204 15.16 3.55 21.44
CA ALA A 204 15.80 4.80 21.80
C ALA A 204 16.63 5.30 20.61
N ILE A 205 16.24 6.43 20.01
CA ILE A 205 16.95 7.02 18.89
C ILE A 205 17.83 8.16 19.38
N PRO A 206 19.15 8.13 19.10
CA PRO A 206 20.01 9.26 19.41
C PRO A 206 19.55 10.46 18.59
N ARG A 207 19.26 11.60 19.24
CA ARG A 207 18.88 12.81 18.50
C ARG A 207 20.02 13.24 17.60
N LEU A 208 19.84 13.00 16.32
CA LEU A 208 20.58 13.70 15.28
C LEU A 208 20.03 15.13 15.23
N LYS A 209 20.91 16.10 15.01
CA LYS A 209 20.57 17.50 14.74
C LYS A 209 19.97 17.59 13.34
N THR A 210 18.85 16.93 13.11
CA THR A 210 18.15 16.94 11.82
C THR A 210 17.38 18.25 11.75
N ALA A 211 17.58 18.98 10.65
CA ALA A 211 16.83 20.18 10.33
C ALA A 211 15.33 19.93 10.52
N SER A 212 14.65 20.91 11.13
CA SER A 212 13.20 20.93 11.28
C SER A 212 12.55 20.45 9.99
N ALA A 213 12.08 19.21 9.98
CA ALA A 213 11.32 18.71 8.86
C ALA A 213 9.98 19.43 8.96
N SER A 214 9.81 20.47 8.13
CA SER A 214 8.52 21.13 7.94
C SER A 214 7.47 20.02 7.83
N GLY A 215 6.53 20.00 8.76
CA GLY A 215 5.31 19.25 8.58
C GLY A 215 4.67 19.68 7.26
N THR A 216 3.83 18.82 6.73
CA THR A 216 3.09 19.13 5.50
C THR A 216 2.28 20.42 5.70
N GLU A 217 2.78 21.54 5.18
CA GLU A 217 2.07 22.83 5.15
C GLU A 217 0.88 22.66 4.21
N THR A 218 -0.31 22.49 4.77
CA THR A 218 -1.54 22.45 3.95
C THR A 218 -2.78 22.85 4.76
N SER A 219 -2.66 23.93 5.53
CA SER A 219 -3.83 24.77 5.80
C SER A 219 -4.00 25.71 4.60
N SER A 220 -4.85 25.33 3.63
CA SER A 220 -5.33 26.34 2.69
C SER A 220 -6.15 27.36 3.50
N SER A 221 -6.07 28.63 3.12
CA SER A 221 -6.73 29.79 3.76
C SER A 221 -8.26 29.71 3.89
N SER A 222 -8.85 28.56 3.57
CA SER A 222 -10.28 28.24 3.51
C SER A 222 -10.80 27.35 4.65
N GLY A 223 -10.02 27.13 5.72
CA GLY A 223 -10.47 26.29 6.86
C GLY A 223 -10.62 24.79 6.52
N SER A 224 -9.93 24.35 5.47
CA SER A 224 -9.82 22.94 5.08
C SER A 224 -8.41 22.42 5.36
N TRP A 225 -8.33 21.31 6.09
CA TRP A 225 -7.09 20.63 6.45
C TRP A 225 -6.95 19.32 5.69
N LEU A 226 -5.75 18.99 5.23
CA LEU A 226 -5.44 17.68 4.68
C LEU A 226 -4.85 16.78 5.78
N ILE A 227 -5.69 15.96 6.39
CA ILE A 227 -5.32 15.08 7.50
C ILE A 227 -4.85 13.73 6.98
N ARG A 228 -3.64 13.32 7.35
CA ARG A 228 -3.12 11.97 7.14
C ARG A 228 -3.24 11.18 8.44
N ALA A 229 -3.92 10.04 8.40
CA ALA A 229 -4.20 9.24 9.59
C ALA A 229 -4.02 7.74 9.32
N TYR A 230 -3.79 6.97 10.38
CA TYR A 230 -3.81 5.52 10.39
C TYR A 230 -5.15 5.03 10.91
N LEU A 231 -5.72 4.02 10.26
CA LEU A 231 -6.97 3.41 10.69
C LEU A 231 -6.71 2.43 11.84
N ASP A 232 -7.33 2.65 13.01
CA ASP A 232 -6.98 1.89 14.22
C ASP A 232 -7.48 0.44 14.21
N GLN A 233 -8.41 0.11 13.32
CA GLN A 233 -9.07 -1.20 13.21
C GLN A 233 -9.12 -1.68 11.76
N SER A 234 -9.18 -3.00 11.56
CA SER A 234 -9.42 -3.55 10.24
C SER A 234 -10.88 -3.33 9.82
N LEU A 235 -11.10 -2.91 8.58
CA LEU A 235 -12.44 -2.70 8.02
C LEU A 235 -12.60 -3.53 6.75
N SER A 236 -13.71 -4.26 6.64
CA SER A 236 -14.01 -5.07 5.46
C SER A 236 -15.46 -4.92 5.06
N SER A 237 -15.73 -4.86 3.76
CA SER A 237 -17.10 -4.85 3.23
C SER A 237 -17.90 -6.12 3.55
N ALA A 238 -17.22 -7.20 3.96
CA ALA A 238 -17.87 -8.44 4.35
C ALA A 238 -18.40 -8.43 5.79
N THR A 239 -17.65 -7.82 6.71
CA THR A 239 -17.89 -7.92 8.16
C THR A 239 -18.45 -6.64 8.76
N ALA A 240 -18.13 -5.47 8.16
CA ALA A 240 -18.52 -4.17 8.71
C ALA A 240 -20.02 -3.91 8.60
N LYS A 241 -20.57 -3.13 9.53
CA LYS A 241 -21.98 -2.74 9.57
C LYS A 241 -22.15 -1.24 9.32
N ALA A 242 -23.23 -0.85 8.65
CA ALA A 242 -23.56 0.56 8.53
C ALA A 242 -23.87 1.15 9.92
N GLY A 243 -23.26 2.29 10.24
CA GLY A 243 -23.31 2.94 11.55
C GLY A 243 -22.25 2.45 12.54
N GLU A 244 -21.44 1.45 12.19
CA GLU A 244 -20.36 0.96 13.05
C GLU A 244 -19.34 2.07 13.35
N PRO A 245 -18.99 2.32 14.63
CA PRO A 245 -18.05 3.36 14.99
C PRO A 245 -16.64 2.99 14.52
N ILE A 246 -15.94 3.98 13.96
CA ILE A 246 -14.57 3.82 13.52
C ILE A 246 -13.67 4.88 14.12
N LYS A 247 -12.41 4.50 14.35
CA LYS A 247 -11.37 5.38 14.87
C LYS A 247 -10.16 5.39 13.96
N ALA A 248 -9.52 6.54 13.86
CA ALA A 248 -8.26 6.69 13.16
C ALA A 248 -7.37 7.68 13.90
N THR A 249 -6.08 7.38 13.99
CA THR A 249 -5.10 8.20 14.69
C THR A 249 -4.31 9.06 13.70
N VAL A 250 -4.22 10.37 13.95
CA VAL A 250 -3.49 11.31 13.08
C VAL A 250 -1.99 10.96 13.05
N ALA A 251 -1.48 10.72 11.85
CA ALA A 251 -0.12 10.23 11.61
C ALA A 251 0.92 11.34 11.58
N GLU A 252 0.54 12.53 11.10
CA GLU A 252 1.43 13.68 10.93
C GLU A 252 0.82 14.94 11.57
N PRO A 253 1.62 15.77 12.26
CA PRO A 253 1.15 17.06 12.74
C PRO A 253 0.86 18.01 11.57
N ILE A 254 -0.22 18.77 11.69
CA ILE A 254 -0.62 19.79 10.70
C ILE A 254 -0.41 21.17 11.31
N TYR A 255 0.27 22.03 10.55
CA TYR A 255 0.57 23.39 10.95
C TYR A 255 -0.34 24.38 10.21
N ASN A 256 -0.75 25.44 10.92
CA ASN A 256 -1.39 26.62 10.33
C ASN A 256 -0.36 27.47 9.56
N PRO A 257 -0.79 28.47 8.76
CA PRO A 257 0.13 29.37 8.09
C PRO A 257 1.01 30.15 9.08
N ASP A 258 0.52 30.37 10.30
CA ASP A 258 1.22 31.03 11.40
C ASP A 258 2.21 30.10 12.13
N HIS A 259 2.54 28.92 11.57
CA HIS A 259 3.35 27.86 12.17
C HIS A 259 2.86 27.31 13.53
N SER A 260 1.65 27.67 13.97
CA SER A 260 1.00 27.03 15.12
C SER A 260 0.48 25.64 14.76
N ILE A 261 0.53 24.70 15.71
CA ILE A 261 -0.02 23.35 15.51
C ILE A 261 -1.55 23.45 15.44
N ALA A 262 -2.12 23.14 14.28
CA ALA A 262 -3.57 23.09 14.07
C ALA A 262 -4.15 21.76 14.57
N VAL A 263 -3.53 20.67 14.14
CA VAL A 263 -3.88 19.31 14.54
C VAL A 263 -2.59 18.60 14.96
N PRO A 264 -2.42 18.29 16.25
CA PRO A 264 -1.26 17.56 16.72
C PRO A 264 -1.31 16.10 16.25
N GLN A 265 -0.12 15.51 16.14
CA GLN A 265 0.02 14.08 15.94
C GLN A 265 -0.65 13.31 17.09
N GLY A 266 -1.24 12.15 16.78
CA GLY A 266 -1.89 11.31 17.79
C GLY A 266 -3.30 11.74 18.15
N ALA A 267 -3.82 12.84 17.56
CA ALA A 267 -5.23 13.17 17.67
C ALA A 267 -6.09 12.02 17.11
N VAL A 268 -7.21 11.73 17.77
CA VAL A 268 -8.09 10.61 17.40
C VAL A 268 -9.30 11.14 16.64
N LEU A 269 -9.46 10.67 15.41
CA LEU A 269 -10.62 10.90 14.57
C LEU A 269 -11.69 9.86 14.91
N ILE A 270 -12.92 10.32 15.18
CA ILE A 270 -14.07 9.46 15.47
C ILE A 270 -15.08 9.61 14.33
N GLY A 271 -15.46 8.48 13.77
CA GLY A 271 -16.32 8.38 12.60
C GLY A 271 -17.26 7.19 12.64
N ALA A 272 -17.95 6.95 11.53
CA ALA A 272 -18.76 5.77 11.35
C ALA A 272 -18.72 5.25 9.92
N VAL A 273 -19.02 3.97 9.75
CA VAL A 273 -19.25 3.38 8.42
C VAL A 273 -20.59 3.89 7.89
N THR A 274 -20.59 4.63 6.79
CA THR A 274 -21.81 5.20 6.20
C THR A 274 -22.51 4.23 5.26
N THR A 275 -21.76 3.38 4.55
CA THR A 275 -22.33 2.37 3.67
C THR A 275 -21.41 1.17 3.60
N CYS A 276 -21.97 -0.01 3.84
CA CYS A 276 -21.29 -1.28 3.66
C CYS A 276 -22.17 -2.20 2.80
N LYS A 277 -21.59 -2.80 1.75
CA LYS A 277 -22.22 -3.87 0.97
C LYS A 277 -21.20 -4.96 0.72
N PRO A 278 -21.45 -6.21 1.14
CA PRO A 278 -20.55 -7.31 0.86
C PRO A 278 -20.52 -7.62 -0.64
N ALA A 279 -19.40 -8.19 -1.09
CA ALA A 279 -19.34 -8.80 -2.40
C ALA A 279 -20.35 -9.95 -2.52
N ARG A 280 -20.96 -10.09 -3.68
CA ARG A 280 -21.99 -11.09 -3.98
C ARG A 280 -21.67 -11.83 -5.27
N SER A 281 -22.46 -12.87 -5.55
CA SER A 281 -22.47 -13.58 -6.84
C SER A 281 -22.71 -12.63 -8.02
N PHE A 282 -22.47 -13.14 -9.23
CA PHE A 282 -22.55 -12.37 -10.48
C PHE A 282 -21.52 -11.23 -10.55
N GLY A 283 -20.31 -11.46 -10.02
CA GLY A 283 -19.20 -10.50 -10.09
C GLY A 283 -19.48 -9.16 -9.39
N ARG A 284 -20.47 -9.11 -8.50
CA ARG A 284 -20.90 -7.92 -7.77
C ARG A 284 -19.88 -7.63 -6.66
N ALA A 285 -19.03 -6.64 -6.92
CA ALA A 285 -17.99 -6.24 -5.98
C ALA A 285 -18.56 -5.62 -4.70
N GLY A 286 -17.80 -5.78 -3.60
CA GLY A 286 -18.09 -5.12 -2.34
C GLY A 286 -17.98 -3.60 -2.46
N LEU A 287 -18.65 -2.90 -1.54
CA LEU A 287 -18.57 -1.45 -1.40
C LEU A 287 -18.43 -1.10 0.07
N LEU A 288 -17.49 -0.21 0.37
CA LEU A 288 -17.27 0.32 1.70
C LEU A 288 -17.12 1.84 1.62
N ARG A 289 -17.81 2.55 2.51
CA ARG A 289 -17.73 4.00 2.67
C ARG A 289 -17.81 4.32 4.16
N PHE A 290 -16.96 5.23 4.61
CA PHE A 290 -16.93 5.72 5.98
C PHE A 290 -16.59 7.21 5.99
N ASP A 291 -17.00 7.89 7.05
CA ASP A 291 -16.73 9.31 7.28
C ASP A 291 -16.33 9.54 8.75
N PHE A 292 -15.54 10.59 8.99
CA PHE A 292 -15.21 11.06 10.33
C PHE A 292 -15.93 12.39 10.58
N LYS A 293 -16.48 12.52 11.80
CA LYS A 293 -17.33 13.63 12.19
C LYS A 293 -16.74 14.46 13.33
N GLN A 294 -15.78 13.89 14.03
CA GLN A 294 -15.21 14.50 15.21
C GLN A 294 -13.72 14.19 15.28
N ILE A 295 -12.94 15.16 15.76
CA ILE A 295 -11.55 14.98 16.15
C ILE A 295 -11.40 15.24 17.63
N VAL A 296 -10.61 14.40 18.31
CA VAL A 296 -10.26 14.53 19.72
C VAL A 296 -8.77 14.81 19.79
N MET A 297 -8.42 16.01 20.24
CA MET A 297 -7.04 16.41 20.46
C MET A 297 -6.46 15.66 21.67
N PRO A 298 -5.13 15.45 21.75
CA PRO A 298 -4.46 14.85 22.92
C PRO A 298 -4.77 15.56 24.24
N GLU A 299 -5.05 16.87 24.20
CA GLU A 299 -5.45 17.69 25.35
C GLU A 299 -6.91 17.45 25.79
N GLY A 300 -7.64 16.54 25.14
CA GLY A 300 -9.04 16.22 25.41
C GLY A 300 -10.07 17.15 24.74
N LYS A 301 -9.61 18.21 24.05
CA LYS A 301 -10.48 19.12 23.28
C LYS A 301 -11.12 18.37 22.11
N LYS A 302 -12.44 18.44 22.01
CA LYS A 302 -13.24 17.82 20.94
C LYS A 302 -13.68 18.89 19.95
N GLU A 303 -13.50 18.62 18.66
CA GLU A 303 -13.93 19.52 17.59
C GLU A 303 -14.72 18.75 16.53
N ASN A 304 -15.82 19.33 16.07
CA ASN A 304 -16.64 18.74 15.02
C ASN A 304 -16.08 19.12 13.66
N ILE A 305 -15.79 18.10 12.86
CA ILE A 305 -15.23 18.24 11.52
C ILE A 305 -16.08 17.46 10.54
N GLN A 306 -16.09 17.89 9.29
CA GLN A 306 -16.62 17.10 8.19
C GLN A 306 -15.46 16.64 7.33
N THR A 307 -15.27 15.33 7.23
CA THR A 307 -14.19 14.78 6.40
C THR A 307 -14.72 14.23 5.09
N ALA A 308 -14.03 14.53 3.99
CA ALA A 308 -14.10 13.79 2.75
C ALA A 308 -12.84 12.94 2.61
N LEU A 309 -12.96 11.68 2.22
CA LEU A 309 -11.80 10.86 1.88
C LEU A 309 -11.20 11.42 0.59
N ALA A 310 -9.94 11.84 0.65
CA ALA A 310 -9.17 12.40 -0.47
C ALA A 310 -8.22 11.35 -1.07
N GLY A 311 -7.76 10.40 -0.26
CA GLY A 311 -7.12 9.18 -0.75
C GLY A 311 -6.99 8.09 0.30
N VAL A 312 -6.66 6.88 -0.15
CA VAL A 312 -6.39 5.74 0.73
C VAL A 312 -5.28 4.89 0.14
N ASP A 313 -4.41 4.40 1.02
CA ASP A 313 -3.43 3.38 0.68
C ASP A 313 -4.14 2.03 0.57
N ALA A 314 -4.28 1.54 -0.66
CA ALA A 314 -4.94 0.28 -0.95
C ALA A 314 -3.93 -0.81 -1.24
N ALA A 315 -4.07 -1.95 -0.56
CA ALA A 315 -3.32 -3.16 -0.85
C ALA A 315 -3.73 -3.76 -2.21
N GLY A 316 -2.84 -3.68 -3.21
CA GLY A 316 -2.97 -4.27 -4.54
C GLY A 316 -3.60 -3.36 -5.61
N ASP A 317 -3.36 -3.67 -6.89
CA ASP A 317 -3.78 -2.91 -8.10
C ASP A 317 -5.29 -3.09 -8.46
N GLY A 318 -6.09 -3.44 -7.45
CA GLY A 318 -7.45 -3.94 -7.66
C GLY A 318 -8.54 -2.95 -7.32
N LEU A 319 -8.22 -1.77 -6.77
CA LEU A 319 -9.19 -0.84 -6.17
C LEU A 319 -9.17 0.52 -6.90
N GLN A 320 -10.31 1.21 -6.90
CA GLN A 320 -10.52 2.55 -7.42
C GLN A 320 -11.38 3.34 -6.45
N MET A 321 -11.09 4.63 -6.34
CA MET A 321 -11.82 5.56 -5.50
C MET A 321 -12.51 6.62 -6.36
N ASN A 322 -13.75 6.98 -6.05
CA ASN A 322 -14.45 8.06 -6.73
C ASN A 322 -14.32 9.40 -5.97
N ALA A 323 -14.75 10.50 -6.60
CA ALA A 323 -14.72 11.86 -6.01
C ALA A 323 -15.53 12.00 -4.71
N GLU A 324 -16.42 11.05 -4.40
CA GLU A 324 -17.20 11.06 -3.18
C GLU A 324 -16.54 10.22 -2.06
N GLY A 325 -15.35 9.65 -2.29
CA GLY A 325 -14.66 8.77 -1.34
C GLY A 325 -15.18 7.35 -1.26
N LYS A 326 -15.97 6.89 -2.24
CA LYS A 326 -16.39 5.49 -2.37
C LYS A 326 -15.24 4.69 -2.98
N VAL A 327 -14.83 3.62 -2.28
CA VAL A 327 -13.83 2.68 -2.79
C VAL A 327 -14.53 1.44 -3.35
N LYS A 328 -14.19 1.06 -4.57
CA LYS A 328 -14.69 -0.11 -5.27
C LYS A 328 -13.54 -0.81 -5.99
N PRO A 329 -13.61 -2.13 -6.21
CA PRO A 329 -12.69 -2.77 -7.12
C PRO A 329 -12.73 -2.20 -8.52
N LYS A 330 -11.55 -2.00 -9.13
CA LYS A 330 -11.37 -1.59 -10.53
C LYS A 330 -12.23 -2.49 -11.41
N PRO A 331 -13.13 -1.92 -12.24
CA PRO A 331 -13.83 -2.72 -13.22
C PRO A 331 -12.80 -3.26 -14.21
N GLN A 332 -12.52 -4.57 -14.19
CA GLN A 332 -11.84 -5.24 -15.30
C GLN A 332 -12.79 -5.20 -16.49
N ASP A 333 -12.67 -4.24 -17.41
CA ASP A 333 -13.67 -3.85 -18.42
C ASP A 333 -14.58 -5.00 -18.94
N LYS A 334 -15.80 -5.04 -18.39
CA LYS A 334 -16.64 -6.24 -18.22
C LYS A 334 -17.64 -6.52 -19.35
N LEU A 335 -17.54 -5.86 -20.51
CA LEU A 335 -18.50 -6.05 -21.61
C LEU A 335 -17.84 -6.28 -22.98
N VAL A 336 -16.78 -5.52 -23.26
CA VAL A 336 -16.13 -5.51 -24.58
C VAL A 336 -15.30 -6.78 -24.79
N VAL A 337 -14.61 -7.25 -23.75
CA VAL A 337 -13.76 -8.45 -23.81
C VAL A 337 -14.51 -9.71 -24.25
N PRO A 338 -15.62 -10.15 -23.61
CA PRO A 338 -16.33 -11.36 -24.04
C PRO A 338 -17.02 -11.22 -25.40
N LEU A 339 -17.42 -10.01 -25.80
CA LEU A 339 -18.03 -9.77 -27.11
C LEU A 339 -16.97 -9.81 -28.23
N ILE A 340 -15.80 -9.21 -28.01
CA ILE A 340 -14.65 -9.32 -28.90
C ILE A 340 -14.21 -10.79 -29.01
N LEU A 341 -14.09 -11.51 -27.89
CA LEU A 341 -13.72 -12.93 -27.88
C LEU A 341 -14.77 -13.82 -28.56
N GLY A 342 -16.06 -13.56 -28.35
CA GLY A 342 -17.14 -14.29 -29.01
C GLY A 342 -17.14 -14.11 -30.53
N ILE A 343 -16.96 -12.87 -31.01
CA ILE A 343 -16.79 -12.59 -32.44
C ILE A 343 -15.51 -13.25 -32.97
N LEU A 344 -14.41 -13.21 -32.22
CA LEU A 344 -13.16 -13.86 -32.61
C LEU A 344 -13.27 -15.39 -32.64
N ALA A 345 -14.06 -16.00 -31.76
CA ALA A 345 -14.26 -17.45 -31.73
C ALA A 345 -15.11 -17.97 -32.91
N SER A 346 -15.98 -17.13 -33.49
CA SER A 346 -16.85 -17.54 -34.59
C SER A 346 -16.18 -17.44 -35.97
N ARG A 347 -15.18 -16.56 -36.15
CA ARG A 347 -14.53 -16.33 -37.46
C ARG A 347 -13.58 -17.43 -37.97
N PRO A 348 -12.78 -18.13 -37.15
CA PRO A 348 -11.89 -19.18 -37.66
C PRO A 348 -12.63 -20.44 -38.14
N LEU A 349 -13.95 -20.52 -37.91
CA LEU A 349 -14.82 -21.61 -38.37
C LEU A 349 -15.51 -21.30 -39.70
N ASP A 350 -15.34 -20.09 -40.24
CA ASP A 350 -15.94 -19.64 -41.50
C ASP A 350 -14.97 -19.90 -42.66
N GLU A 351 -15.36 -20.75 -43.62
CA GLU A 351 -14.49 -21.22 -44.71
C GLU A 351 -14.25 -20.16 -45.80
N ASP A 352 -15.15 -19.18 -45.92
CA ASP A 352 -15.08 -18.12 -46.94
C ASP A 352 -14.40 -16.83 -46.43
N ALA A 353 -14.16 -16.75 -45.12
CA ALA A 353 -13.51 -15.60 -44.51
C ALA A 353 -11.98 -15.76 -44.61
N HIS A 354 -11.35 -15.05 -45.55
CA HIS A 354 -9.89 -14.87 -45.58
C HIS A 354 -9.41 -14.20 -44.27
N PHE A 355 -9.03 -15.02 -43.29
CA PHE A 355 -8.57 -14.57 -41.98
C PHE A 355 -7.14 -14.02 -42.09
N GLN A 356 -7.00 -12.71 -42.31
CA GLN A 356 -5.72 -12.00 -42.15
C GLN A 356 -5.37 -11.69 -40.68
N GLY A 357 -6.25 -12.01 -39.73
CA GLY A 357 -6.06 -11.75 -38.29
C GLY A 357 -5.09 -12.69 -37.57
N GLY A 358 -4.46 -13.63 -38.27
CA GLY A 358 -3.79 -14.80 -37.70
C GLY A 358 -2.28 -14.82 -37.74
N LYS A 359 -1.59 -13.67 -37.79
CA LYS A 359 -0.12 -13.64 -37.62
C LYS A 359 0.37 -12.89 -36.39
N ASN A 360 -0.43 -11.97 -35.83
CA ASN A 360 0.02 -11.06 -34.77
C ASN A 360 -0.94 -10.93 -33.58
N PHE A 361 -1.92 -11.83 -33.44
CA PHE A 361 -2.88 -11.72 -32.35
C PHE A 361 -2.30 -12.30 -31.05
N VAL A 362 -1.77 -11.40 -30.22
CA VAL A 362 -1.48 -11.65 -28.81
C VAL A 362 -2.74 -11.28 -28.04
N GLY A 363 -3.51 -12.30 -27.65
CA GLY A 363 -4.64 -12.25 -26.74
C GLY A 363 -4.39 -11.37 -25.51
N ALA A 364 -5.46 -10.67 -25.15
CA ALA A 364 -5.52 -9.76 -24.02
C ALA A 364 -4.97 -10.40 -22.74
N ASN A 365 -4.25 -9.60 -21.94
CA ASN A 365 -3.60 -9.94 -20.66
C ASN A 365 -4.52 -10.60 -19.59
N GLY A 366 -5.81 -10.85 -19.88
CA GLY A 366 -6.78 -11.44 -18.96
C GLY A 366 -6.98 -12.95 -19.05
N ILE A 367 -6.41 -13.65 -20.04
CA ILE A 367 -6.69 -15.09 -20.29
C ILE A 367 -5.44 -16.00 -20.16
N GLY A 368 -4.23 -15.45 -19.98
CA GLY A 368 -3.01 -16.25 -19.92
C GLY A 368 -2.76 -17.04 -21.23
N LEU A 369 -1.88 -18.04 -21.20
CA LEU A 369 -1.38 -18.78 -22.38
C LEU A 369 -2.42 -19.20 -23.39
N ALA A 370 -3.63 -19.52 -22.93
CA ALA A 370 -4.71 -19.94 -23.81
C ALA A 370 -4.88 -18.92 -24.95
N GLY A 371 -4.80 -17.61 -24.71
CA GLY A 371 -5.03 -16.59 -25.74
C GLY A 371 -3.95 -16.44 -26.84
N ASN A 372 -2.73 -16.98 -26.67
CA ASN A 372 -1.56 -16.58 -27.49
C ASN A 372 -0.97 -17.65 -28.40
N ILE A 373 -1.49 -18.87 -28.37
CA ILE A 373 -0.95 -20.00 -29.15
C ILE A 373 -1.23 -19.84 -30.66
N ILE A 374 -2.16 -18.95 -31.05
CA ILE A 374 -2.60 -18.78 -32.45
C ILE A 374 -1.48 -18.20 -33.33
N GLY A 375 -0.57 -17.38 -32.79
CA GLY A 375 0.46 -16.71 -33.59
C GLY A 375 1.67 -17.57 -33.98
N TRP A 376 1.88 -18.73 -33.34
CA TRP A 376 3.22 -19.33 -33.28
C TRP A 376 3.41 -20.61 -34.09
N THR A 377 2.36 -21.31 -34.54
CA THR A 377 2.52 -22.65 -35.13
C THR A 377 1.77 -22.92 -36.42
N GLY A 378 1.09 -21.94 -37.02
CA GLY A 378 0.10 -22.26 -38.05
C GLY A 378 -1.01 -23.16 -37.48
N GLY A 379 -1.35 -22.94 -36.20
CA GLY A 379 -2.23 -23.79 -35.42
C GLY A 379 -3.59 -24.01 -36.09
N SER A 380 -4.04 -25.26 -36.07
CA SER A 380 -5.33 -25.68 -36.60
C SER A 380 -6.46 -24.74 -36.19
N ARG A 381 -7.35 -24.40 -37.13
CA ARG A 381 -8.57 -23.59 -36.91
C ARG A 381 -9.37 -24.03 -35.68
N TYR A 382 -9.37 -25.34 -35.39
CA TYR A 382 -10.06 -25.92 -34.24
C TYR A 382 -9.39 -25.58 -32.90
N ILE A 383 -8.06 -25.44 -32.86
CA ILE A 383 -7.32 -25.04 -31.65
C ILE A 383 -7.61 -23.57 -31.33
N ALA A 384 -7.59 -22.70 -32.35
CA ALA A 384 -7.95 -21.29 -32.21
C ALA A 384 -9.40 -21.11 -31.73
N ALA A 385 -10.34 -21.85 -32.32
CA ALA A 385 -11.74 -21.86 -31.91
C ALA A 385 -11.93 -22.37 -30.46
N GLY A 386 -11.23 -23.45 -30.08
CA GLY A 386 -11.29 -24.00 -28.72
C GLY A 386 -10.76 -23.04 -27.65
N ILE A 387 -9.66 -22.35 -27.94
CA ILE A 387 -9.09 -21.28 -27.11
C ILE A 387 -10.09 -20.12 -26.94
N GLY A 388 -10.68 -19.66 -28.04
CA GLY A 388 -11.66 -18.57 -28.04
C GLY A 388 -12.91 -18.95 -27.22
N ALA A 389 -13.40 -20.19 -27.38
CA ALA A 389 -14.51 -20.73 -26.61
C ALA A 389 -14.16 -20.83 -25.11
N TYR A 390 -12.96 -21.29 -24.76
CA TYR A 390 -12.50 -21.36 -23.38
C TYR A 390 -12.40 -19.96 -22.73
N GLY A 391 -11.74 -19.00 -23.40
CA GLY A 391 -11.63 -17.62 -22.92
C GLY A 391 -12.98 -16.92 -22.75
N THR A 392 -13.92 -17.18 -23.67
CA THR A 392 -15.30 -16.68 -23.58
C THR A 392 -16.03 -17.31 -22.40
N THR A 393 -15.94 -18.62 -22.23
CA THR A 393 -16.55 -19.35 -21.10
C THR A 393 -16.00 -18.86 -19.77
N LEU A 394 -14.68 -18.68 -19.65
CA LEU A 394 -14.05 -18.16 -18.44
C LEU A 394 -14.49 -16.72 -18.15
N SER A 395 -14.64 -15.89 -19.18
CA SER A 395 -15.15 -14.52 -19.05
C SER A 395 -16.60 -14.51 -18.55
N ILE A 396 -17.45 -15.41 -19.07
CA ILE A 396 -18.83 -15.58 -18.62
C ILE A 396 -18.85 -16.09 -17.16
N TYR A 397 -18.03 -17.09 -16.83
CA TYR A 397 -17.91 -17.61 -15.46
C TYR A 397 -17.52 -16.51 -14.47
N ARG A 398 -16.43 -15.77 -14.74
CA ARG A 398 -15.96 -14.68 -13.88
C ARG A 398 -16.99 -13.56 -13.72
N ARG A 399 -17.80 -13.33 -14.74
CA ARG A 399 -18.82 -12.27 -14.75
C ARG A 399 -20.09 -12.68 -14.03
N TRP A 400 -20.64 -13.83 -14.35
CA TRP A 400 -22.00 -14.23 -13.97
C TRP A 400 -22.02 -15.26 -12.86
N ILE A 401 -20.96 -16.04 -12.68
CA ILE A 401 -20.95 -17.15 -11.72
C ILE A 401 -20.07 -16.82 -10.52
N ALA A 402 -18.84 -16.36 -10.75
CA ALA A 402 -17.90 -16.03 -9.69
C ALA A 402 -18.40 -14.87 -8.81
N SER A 403 -18.03 -14.92 -7.53
CA SER A 403 -18.26 -13.83 -6.58
C SER A 403 -17.38 -12.64 -6.91
N GLY A 404 -17.88 -11.43 -6.64
CA GLY A 404 -17.04 -10.23 -6.65
C GLY A 404 -15.96 -10.25 -5.56
N HIS A 405 -15.03 -9.29 -5.66
CA HIS A 405 -14.00 -9.09 -4.63
C HIS A 405 -14.52 -8.18 -3.52
N GLN A 406 -14.14 -8.48 -2.28
CA GLN A 406 -14.40 -7.64 -1.13
C GLN A 406 -13.45 -6.44 -1.13
N VAL A 407 -13.85 -5.35 -0.47
CA VAL A 407 -12.97 -4.23 -0.16
C VAL A 407 -12.58 -4.38 1.30
N SER A 408 -11.28 -4.50 1.57
CA SER A 408 -10.74 -4.61 2.92
C SER A 408 -9.58 -3.65 3.12
N PHE A 409 -9.60 -2.95 4.24
CA PHE A 409 -8.52 -2.14 4.75
C PHE A 409 -7.98 -2.84 6.01
N PRO A 410 -6.74 -3.35 5.98
CA PRO A 410 -6.07 -3.84 7.17
C PRO A 410 -5.99 -2.78 8.26
N ARG A 411 -5.69 -3.22 9.48
CA ARG A 411 -5.35 -2.30 10.56
C ARG A 411 -4.11 -1.47 10.16
N ASP A 412 -4.06 -0.23 10.62
CA ASP A 412 -2.99 0.73 10.33
C ASP A 412 -2.90 1.11 8.84
N THR A 413 -3.97 0.91 8.08
CA THR A 413 -4.07 1.44 6.73
C THR A 413 -4.02 2.97 6.76
N ARG A 414 -3.17 3.55 5.92
CA ARG A 414 -3.04 4.99 5.82
C ARG A 414 -4.16 5.60 4.97
N ILE A 415 -4.83 6.59 5.54
CA ILE A 415 -5.91 7.34 4.90
C ILE A 415 -5.55 8.82 4.83
N VAL A 416 -6.00 9.47 3.75
CA VAL A 416 -5.86 10.91 3.54
C VAL A 416 -7.26 11.51 3.48
N LEU A 417 -7.55 12.41 4.40
CA LEU A 417 -8.86 13.03 4.59
C LEU A 417 -8.73 14.53 4.36
N GLN A 418 -9.62 15.09 3.57
CA GLN A 418 -9.84 16.53 3.54
C GLN A 418 -10.90 16.85 4.61
N ALA A 419 -10.49 17.49 5.69
CA ALA A 419 -11.36 17.88 6.80
C ALA A 419 -11.72 19.37 6.70
N THR A 420 -12.97 19.71 6.95
CA THR A 420 -13.43 21.09 7.10
C THR A 420 -14.05 21.26 8.48
N VAL A 421 -13.68 22.32 9.19
CA VAL A 421 -14.24 22.62 10.51
C VAL A 421 -15.72 22.99 10.37
N ARG A 422 -16.57 22.28 11.11
CA ARG A 422 -17.99 22.64 11.17
C ARG A 422 -18.21 23.59 12.35
N ARG A 423 -18.18 24.90 12.08
CA ARG A 423 -18.70 25.88 13.05
C ARG A 423 -20.22 25.70 13.10
N SER A 424 -20.75 25.31 14.24
CA SER A 424 -22.18 25.33 14.51
C SER A 424 -22.70 26.73 14.17
N ALA A 425 -23.61 26.84 13.21
CA ALA A 425 -24.32 28.10 13.00
C ALA A 425 -25.07 28.42 14.30
N VAL A 426 -24.69 29.50 14.97
CA VAL A 426 -25.47 30.03 16.07
C VAL A 426 -26.79 30.48 15.46
N LEU A 427 -27.86 29.72 15.72
CA LEU A 427 -29.22 30.18 15.47
C LEU A 427 -29.41 31.41 16.36
N LYS A 428 -29.45 32.58 15.73
CA LYS A 428 -29.82 33.82 16.40
C LYS A 428 -31.30 33.68 16.76
N PRO A 429 -31.69 33.90 18.04
CA PRO A 429 -33.07 33.74 18.49
C PRO A 429 -34.04 34.67 17.78
#